data_AF-A0A7W3JQJ6-F1
#
_entry.id   AF-A0A7W3JQJ6-F1
#
_cell.length_a   1.000
_cell.length_b   1.000
_cell.length_c   1.000
_cell.angle_alpha   90.00
_cell.angle_beta   90.00
_cell.angle_gamma   90.00
#
_symmetry.space_group_name_H-M   'P 1'
#
loop_
_entity.id
_entity.type
_entity.pdbx_description
1 polymer ?
#
loop_
_entity_poly.entity_id
_entity_poly.type
_entity_poly.pdbx_seq_one_letter_code
_entity_poly.pdbx_strand_id
1 'polypeptide(L)'
;MSTPASDAPDESSAMETIQPLRDNDTSIETDPAEDPAQAEWDQTASFDEGADPVEDAEIPAAALPNRAIQPETQGDNPVAAELGEEGQGDLAPEDL
;
A
#
# COMPACT_ATOMS: atom_id res chain seq x y z
N MET A 1 62.14 -22.45 4.51
CA MET A 1 61.23 -21.69 5.38
C MET A 1 60.12 -21.14 4.50
N SER A 2 58.96 -21.79 4.45
CA SER A 2 57.77 -21.30 3.76
C SER A 2 56.61 -21.36 4.75
N THR A 3 56.00 -20.21 5.01
CA THR A 3 54.79 -20.08 5.84
C THR A 3 53.62 -20.81 5.19
N PRO A 4 52.76 -21.54 5.92
CA PRO A 4 51.46 -21.92 5.38
C PRO A 4 50.62 -20.64 5.18
N ALA A 5 50.05 -20.49 3.99
CA ALA A 5 49.03 -19.48 3.74
C ALA A 5 47.88 -19.74 4.71
N SER A 6 47.60 -18.74 5.54
CA SER A 6 46.46 -18.70 6.45
C SER A 6 45.20 -18.80 5.60
N ASP A 7 44.49 -19.93 5.72
CA ASP A 7 43.12 -20.11 5.28
C ASP A 7 42.24 -19.19 6.15
N ALA A 8 42.16 -17.92 5.77
CA ALA A 8 41.20 -17.00 6.35
C ALA A 8 39.84 -17.35 5.73
N PRO A 9 38.77 -17.52 6.54
CA PRO A 9 37.44 -17.68 5.99
C PRO A 9 37.12 -16.47 5.10
N ASP A 10 36.55 -16.74 3.94
CA ASP A 10 36.07 -15.71 3.02
C ASP A 10 34.94 -14.92 3.72
N GLU A 11 35.25 -13.69 4.17
CA GLU A 11 34.30 -12.80 4.86
C GLU A 11 33.09 -12.42 3.97
N SER A 12 33.12 -12.71 2.67
CA SER A 12 31.93 -12.56 1.79
C SER A 12 30.88 -13.63 2.10
N SER A 13 31.30 -14.79 2.63
CA SER A 13 30.40 -15.87 3.07
C SER A 13 29.70 -15.54 4.40
N ALA A 14 30.29 -14.69 5.24
CA ALA A 14 29.68 -14.22 6.49
C ALA A 14 28.50 -13.26 6.23
N MET A 15 28.55 -12.45 5.16
CA MET A 15 27.42 -11.59 4.75
C MET A 15 26.31 -12.35 4.00
N GLU A 16 26.52 -13.62 3.61
CA GLU A 16 25.50 -14.47 3.00
C GLU A 16 24.49 -15.01 4.03
N THR A 17 24.80 -14.93 5.33
CA THR A 17 23.99 -15.56 6.39
C THR A 17 22.80 -14.71 6.89
N ILE A 18 22.61 -13.51 6.34
CA ILE A 18 21.47 -12.64 6.68
C ILE A 18 20.83 -12.17 5.36
N GLN A 19 20.33 -13.12 4.57
CA GLN A 19 19.44 -12.79 3.46
C GLN A 19 18.04 -12.48 4.02
N PRO A 20 17.32 -11.47 3.49
CA PRO A 20 15.91 -11.31 3.81
C PRO A 20 15.16 -12.59 3.41
N LEU A 21 14.18 -12.99 4.23
CA LEU A 21 13.34 -14.14 3.93
C LEU A 21 12.63 -13.88 2.60
N ARG A 22 12.86 -14.78 1.64
CA ARG A 22 12.17 -14.80 0.36
C ARG A 22 10.87 -15.58 0.52
N ASP A 23 9.91 -15.36 -0.38
CA ASP A 23 8.60 -16.00 -0.33
C ASP A 23 8.68 -17.54 -0.28
N ASN A 24 9.71 -18.13 -0.91
CA ASN A 24 9.98 -19.58 -0.92
C ASN A 24 10.69 -20.13 0.33
N ASP A 25 11.06 -19.29 1.30
CA ASP A 25 11.76 -19.74 2.52
C ASP A 25 10.80 -20.32 3.57
N THR A 26 9.48 -20.18 3.34
CA THR A 26 8.45 -20.82 4.16
C THR A 26 7.82 -21.99 3.41
N SER A 27 7.36 -23.01 4.13
CA SER A 27 6.60 -24.12 3.54
C SER A 27 5.11 -23.82 3.40
N ILE A 28 4.69 -22.57 3.60
CA ILE A 28 3.31 -22.12 3.53
C ILE A 28 3.16 -21.33 2.24
N GLU A 29 2.27 -21.80 1.37
CA GLU A 29 1.86 -21.06 0.19
C GLU A 29 0.58 -20.33 0.56
N THR A 30 0.59 -18.99 0.49
CA THR A 30 -0.64 -18.21 0.68
C THR A 30 -1.49 -18.38 -0.56
N ASP A 31 -2.66 -18.99 -0.43
CA ASP A 31 -3.67 -18.98 -1.51
C ASP A 31 -4.34 -17.59 -1.52
N PRO A 32 -4.13 -16.75 -2.56
CA PRO A 32 -4.76 -15.43 -2.61
C PRO A 32 -6.28 -15.51 -2.64
N ALA A 33 -6.86 -16.63 -3.11
CA ALA A 33 -8.31 -16.82 -3.11
C ALA A 33 -8.88 -17.08 -1.70
N GLU A 34 -8.04 -17.46 -0.74
CA GLU A 34 -8.43 -17.67 0.67
C GLU A 34 -8.01 -16.50 1.59
N ASP A 35 -7.33 -15.47 1.07
CA ASP A 35 -6.94 -14.28 1.83
C ASP A 35 -8.11 -13.27 1.90
N PRO A 36 -8.64 -12.98 3.11
CA PRO A 36 -9.69 -11.98 3.28
C PRO A 36 -9.32 -10.60 2.75
N ALA A 37 -8.04 -10.19 2.87
CA ALA A 37 -7.58 -8.90 2.38
C ALA A 37 -7.60 -8.86 0.84
N GLN A 38 -7.14 -9.94 0.19
CA GLN A 38 -7.18 -10.05 -1.27
C GLN A 38 -8.62 -10.06 -1.79
N ALA A 39 -9.54 -10.76 -1.12
CA ALA A 39 -10.95 -10.80 -1.50
C ALA A 39 -11.63 -9.42 -1.45
N GLU A 40 -11.35 -8.62 -0.41
CA GLU A 40 -11.85 -7.24 -0.32
C GLU A 40 -11.25 -6.34 -1.40
N TRP A 41 -9.95 -6.48 -1.68
CA TRP A 41 -9.28 -5.73 -2.74
C TRP A 41 -9.83 -6.05 -4.12
N ASP A 42 -9.98 -7.31 -4.48
CA ASP A 42 -10.55 -7.73 -5.78
C ASP A 42 -11.98 -7.21 -5.96
N GLN A 43 -12.77 -7.19 -4.89
CA GLN A 43 -14.12 -6.64 -4.90
C GLN A 43 -14.10 -5.13 -5.22
N THR A 44 -13.25 -4.36 -4.53
CA THR A 44 -13.15 -2.91 -4.75
C THR A 44 -12.54 -2.54 -6.10
N ALA A 45 -11.53 -3.28 -6.56
CA ALA A 45 -10.93 -3.11 -7.88
C ALA A 45 -11.96 -3.37 -8.98
N SER A 46 -12.81 -4.39 -8.81
CA SER A 46 -13.90 -4.67 -9.74
C SER A 46 -14.88 -3.49 -9.83
N PHE A 47 -15.25 -2.87 -8.70
CA PHE A 47 -16.12 -1.68 -8.70
C PHE A 47 -15.44 -0.46 -9.37
N ASP A 48 -14.15 -0.23 -9.14
CA ASP A 48 -13.39 0.86 -9.77
C ASP A 48 -13.25 0.68 -11.28
N GLU A 49 -13.11 -0.57 -11.74
CA GLU A 49 -13.09 -0.92 -13.16
C GLU A 49 -14.48 -0.89 -13.83
N GLY A 50 -15.50 -0.44 -13.10
CA GLY A 50 -16.84 -0.21 -13.62
C GLY A 50 -17.77 -1.43 -13.55
N ALA A 51 -17.48 -2.41 -12.70
CA ALA A 51 -18.49 -3.40 -12.32
C ALA A 51 -19.68 -2.67 -11.68
N ASP A 52 -20.88 -2.98 -12.15
CA ASP A 52 -22.09 -2.21 -11.84
C ASP A 52 -22.36 -2.19 -10.32
N PRO A 53 -22.18 -1.04 -9.65
CA PRO A 53 -22.51 -0.91 -8.25
C PRO A 53 -24.02 -0.85 -8.14
N VAL A 54 -24.65 -1.98 -7.75
CA VAL A 54 -26.09 -2.12 -7.43
C VAL A 54 -26.91 -0.95 -7.98
N GLU A 55 -27.09 -1.00 -9.30
CA GLU A 55 -27.53 0.08 -10.20
C GLU A 55 -28.12 1.32 -9.51
N ASP A 56 -27.41 2.45 -9.58
CA ASP A 56 -27.99 3.79 -9.43
C ASP A 56 -28.89 3.95 -8.19
N ALA A 57 -28.39 3.50 -7.03
CA ALA A 57 -29.06 3.73 -5.75
C ALA A 57 -29.05 5.24 -5.43
N GLU A 58 -29.97 5.99 -6.05
CA GLU A 58 -30.19 7.40 -5.77
C GLU A 58 -30.51 7.54 -4.28
N ILE A 59 -29.66 8.26 -3.56
CA ILE A 59 -29.89 8.54 -2.14
C ILE A 59 -31.21 9.32 -2.06
N PRO A 60 -32.23 8.82 -1.33
CA PRO A 60 -33.51 9.49 -1.27
C PRO A 60 -33.31 10.89 -0.71
N ALA A 61 -34.01 11.88 -1.27
CA ALA A 61 -33.85 13.29 -0.87
C ALA A 61 -34.01 13.52 0.65
N ALA A 62 -34.79 12.67 1.34
CA ALA A 62 -34.96 12.72 2.79
C ALA A 62 -33.73 12.27 3.59
N ALA A 63 -32.81 11.52 3.01
CA ALA A 63 -31.55 11.10 3.61
C ALA A 63 -30.42 12.12 3.38
N LEU A 64 -30.61 13.10 2.49
CA LEU A 64 -29.65 14.18 2.31
C LEU A 64 -29.79 15.20 3.45
N PRO A 65 -28.68 15.76 3.96
CA PRO A 65 -28.75 16.81 4.97
C PRO A 65 -29.44 18.05 4.38
N ASN A 66 -30.27 18.72 5.18
CA ASN A 66 -30.86 19.98 4.75
C ASN A 66 -29.73 21.01 4.52
N ARG A 67 -29.76 21.70 3.38
CA ARG A 67 -28.77 22.73 3.03
C ARG A 67 -28.61 23.81 4.12
N ALA A 68 -29.64 24.07 4.90
CA ALA A 68 -29.60 25.03 6.02
C ALA A 68 -28.71 24.59 7.21
N ILE A 69 -28.31 23.32 7.28
CA ILE A 69 -27.41 22.76 8.30
C ILE A 69 -26.10 22.24 7.69
N GLN A 70 -25.94 22.30 6.38
CA GLN A 70 -24.64 22.05 5.75
C GLN A 70 -23.74 23.27 5.95
N PRO A 71 -22.41 23.07 6.03
CA PRO A 71 -21.46 24.17 6.02
C PRO A 71 -21.66 25.03 4.78
N GLU A 72 -21.58 26.35 4.94
CA GLU A 72 -21.73 27.28 3.83
C GLU A 72 -20.66 27.09 2.74
N THR A 73 -19.51 26.51 3.12
CA THR A 73 -18.38 26.22 2.23
C THR A 73 -18.54 24.92 1.42
N GLN A 74 -19.58 24.12 1.66
CA GLN A 74 -19.78 22.87 0.94
C GLN A 74 -20.31 23.13 -0.47
N GLY A 75 -19.54 22.72 -1.49
CA GLY A 75 -19.85 22.98 -2.90
C GLY A 75 -19.20 24.26 -3.44
N ASP A 76 -18.57 25.06 -2.58
CA ASP A 76 -17.61 26.05 -3.05
C ASP A 76 -16.34 25.35 -3.53
N ASN A 77 -15.68 25.94 -4.53
CA ASN A 77 -14.39 25.41 -4.98
C ASN A 77 -13.39 25.49 -3.83
N PRO A 78 -12.67 24.38 -3.52
CA PRO A 78 -11.61 24.45 -2.52
C PRO A 78 -10.56 25.46 -2.97
N VAL A 79 -9.97 26.15 -1.99
CA VAL A 79 -8.80 26.98 -2.28
C VAL A 79 -7.69 26.04 -2.74
N ALA A 80 -7.13 26.29 -3.91
CA ALA A 80 -5.96 25.57 -4.37
C ALA A 80 -4.84 25.78 -3.35
N ALA A 81 -4.48 24.71 -2.63
CA ALA A 81 -3.28 24.72 -1.83
C ALA A 81 -2.08 24.70 -2.78
N GLU A 82 -1.07 25.51 -2.49
CA GLU A 82 0.24 25.35 -3.14
C GLU A 82 0.76 23.98 -2.73
N LEU A 83 0.74 23.03 -3.67
CA LEU A 83 1.43 21.76 -3.52
C LEU A 83 2.91 22.13 -3.41
N GLY A 84 3.53 21.89 -2.25
CA GLY A 84 4.95 22.12 -2.06
C GLY A 84 5.76 21.44 -3.16
N GLU A 85 6.95 21.97 -3.47
CA GLU A 85 7.82 21.44 -4.53
C GLU A 85 8.34 20.01 -4.23
N GLU A 86 8.13 19.54 -3.01
CA GLU A 86 8.38 18.18 -2.56
C GLU A 86 7.07 17.60 -2.00
N GLY A 87 6.65 16.45 -2.53
CA GLY A 87 5.66 15.64 -1.84
C GLY A 87 6.23 15.32 -0.47
N GLN A 88 5.65 15.88 0.58
CA GLN A 88 6.02 15.66 1.99
C GLN A 88 5.62 14.25 2.44
N GLY A 89 5.79 13.26 1.56
CA GLY A 89 5.70 11.86 1.91
C GLY A 89 6.62 11.63 3.10
N ASP A 90 6.07 11.01 4.12
CA ASP A 90 6.74 10.57 5.33
C ASP A 90 7.79 9.48 5.08
N LEU A 91 7.95 9.03 3.83
CA LEU A 91 9.03 8.16 3.40
C LEU A 91 10.32 8.97 3.35
N ALA A 92 11.08 8.92 4.43
CA ALA A 92 12.41 9.44 4.43
C ALA A 92 13.30 8.57 3.52
N PRO A 93 14.36 9.11 2.90
CA PRO A 93 15.31 8.31 2.11
C PRO A 93 15.92 7.13 2.87
N GLU A 94 15.85 7.15 4.21
CA GLU A 94 16.31 6.08 5.08
C GLU A 94 15.33 4.90 5.20
N ASP A 95 14.08 5.06 4.75
CA ASP A 95 13.00 4.05 4.82
C ASP A 95 12.93 3.15 3.56
N LEU A 96 13.84 3.35 2.59
CA LEU A 96 13.95 2.61 1.32
C LEU A 96 15.06 1.55 1.32
#